data_AF-A0A6M0BTQ6-F1
#
_entry.id   AF-A0A6M0BTQ6-F1
#
_cell.length_a   1.000
_cell.length_b   1.000
_cell.length_c   1.000
_cell.angle_alpha   90.00
_cell.angle_beta   90.00
_cell.angle_gamma   90.00
#
_symmetry.space_group_name_H-M   'P 1'
#
loop_
_entity.id
_entity.type
_entity.pdbx_description
1 polymer ?
#
loop_
_entity_poly.entity_id
_entity_poly.type
_entity_poly.pdbx_seq_one_letter_code
_entity_poly.pdbx_strand_id
1 'polypeptide(L)' 'MTTKELTAYVLSHRDDAEAVTALVSRRTPDDKATIYPAPCAPDGTPIEENIKIMEQAIRERIAAQENR' A
#
# COMPACT_ATOMS: atom_id res chain seq x y z
N MET A 1 -14.66 -11.16 -9.09
CA MET A 1 -14.52 -9.91 -8.31
C MET A 1 -13.26 -9.14 -8.71
N THR A 2 -13.46 -7.89 -9.12
CA THR A 2 -12.41 -6.89 -9.25
C THR A 2 -11.70 -6.68 -7.91
N THR A 3 -10.52 -6.04 -7.92
CA THR A 3 -9.81 -5.73 -6.68
C THR A 3 -10.63 -4.81 -5.77
N LYS A 4 -11.36 -3.85 -6.34
CA LYS A 4 -12.26 -2.96 -5.56
C LYS A 4 -13.36 -3.73 -4.83
N GLU A 5 -14.02 -4.66 -5.53
CA GLU A 5 -15.06 -5.50 -4.94
C GLU A 5 -14.49 -6.41 -3.83
N LEU A 6 -13.31 -7.00 -4.05
CA LEU A 6 -12.65 -7.85 -3.05
C LEU A 6 -12.23 -7.07 -1.81
N THR A 7 -11.70 -5.85 -1.98
CA THR A 7 -11.40 -4.97 -0.87
C THR A 7 -12.65 -4.65 -0.05
N ALA A 8 -13.78 -4.30 -0.69
CA ALA A 8 -15.02 -4.01 0.02
C ALA A 8 -15.56 -5.24 0.78
N TYR A 9 -15.45 -6.44 0.20
CA TYR A 9 -15.84 -7.68 0.84
C TYR A 9 -14.98 -7.98 2.09
N VAL A 10 -13.65 -7.94 1.95
CA VAL A 10 -12.72 -8.19 3.07
C VAL A 10 -12.94 -7.19 4.23
N LEU A 11 -13.22 -5.92 3.92
CA LEU A 11 -13.48 -4.91 4.95
C LEU A 11 -14.74 -5.19 5.78
N SER A 12 -15.73 -5.85 5.19
CA SER A 12 -16.98 -6.26 5.87
C SER A 12 -16.90 -7.67 6.48
N HIS A 13 -15.95 -8.51 6.05
CA HIS A 13 -15.78 -9.89 6.49
C HIS A 13 -14.32 -10.14 6.93
N ARG A 14 -13.88 -9.41 7.97
CA ARG A 14 -12.47 -9.39 8.37
C ARG A 14 -11.93 -10.74 8.87
N ASP A 15 -12.82 -11.63 9.30
CA ASP A 15 -12.47 -12.96 9.81
C ASP A 15 -12.38 -14.02 8.69
N ASP A 16 -12.74 -13.68 7.45
CA ASP A 16 -12.57 -14.58 6.30
C ASP A 16 -11.10 -14.57 5.83
N ALA A 17 -10.33 -15.51 6.37
CA ALA A 17 -8.92 -15.68 6.06
C ALA A 17 -8.65 -16.01 4.58
N GLU A 18 -9.58 -16.66 3.89
CA GLU A 18 -9.43 -16.98 2.46
C GLU A 18 -9.56 -15.70 1.62
N ALA A 19 -10.54 -14.85 1.92
CA ALA A 19 -10.72 -13.58 1.25
C ALA A 19 -9.53 -12.64 1.48
N VAL A 20 -8.99 -12.59 2.71
CA VAL A 20 -7.77 -11.83 3.03
C VAL A 20 -6.57 -12.36 2.22
N THR A 21 -6.37 -13.68 2.20
CA THR A 21 -5.29 -14.32 1.44
C THR A 21 -5.40 -14.04 -0.05
N ALA A 22 -6.60 -14.14 -0.60
CA ALA A 22 -6.88 -13.84 -2.00
C ALA A 22 -6.60 -12.37 -2.35
N LEU A 23 -6.86 -11.44 -1.43
CA LEU A 23 -6.56 -10.01 -1.63
C LEU A 23 -5.05 -9.76 -1.60
N VAL A 24 -4.33 -10.30 -0.60
CA VAL A 24 -2.87 -10.12 -0.45
C VAL A 24 -2.12 -10.73 -1.61
N SER A 25 -2.58 -11.87 -2.15
CA SER A 25 -1.97 -12.54 -3.30
C SER A 25 -2.01 -11.73 -4.59
N ARG A 26 -2.81 -10.65 -4.65
CA ARG A 26 -2.85 -9.72 -5.80
C ARG A 26 -1.81 -8.62 -5.73
N ARG A 27 -0.99 -8.56 -4.67
CA ARG A 27 0.08 -7.56 -4.56
C ARG A 27 1.11 -7.75 -5.68
N THR A 28 1.78 -6.67 -6.06
CA THR A 28 2.96 -6.76 -6.93
C THR A 28 4.03 -7.61 -6.24
N PRO A 29 4.64 -8.58 -6.93
CA PRO A 29 5.77 -9.35 -6.42
C PRO A 29 6.91 -8.44 -5.92
N ASP A 30 7.62 -8.88 -4.88
CA ASP A 30 8.62 -8.06 -4.17
C ASP A 30 9.80 -7.65 -5.07
N ASP A 31 10.15 -8.46 -6.08
CA ASP A 31 11.18 -8.18 -7.09
C ASP A 31 10.79 -7.07 -8.08
N LYS A 32 9.49 -6.76 -8.17
CA LYS A 32 8.91 -5.75 -9.05
C LYS A 32 8.30 -4.58 -8.30
N ALA A 33 8.26 -4.66 -6.97
CA ALA A 33 7.66 -3.64 -6.12
C ALA A 33 8.67 -2.52 -5.84
N THR A 34 8.20 -1.28 -5.88
CA THR A 34 8.97 -0.15 -5.32
C THR A 34 8.92 -0.24 -3.80
N ILE A 35 10.08 -0.45 -3.19
CA ILE A 35 10.22 -0.51 -1.73
C ILE A 35 10.66 0.86 -1.22
N TYR A 36 9.86 1.44 -0.32
CA TYR A 36 10.17 2.71 0.36
C TYR A 36 10.84 2.45 1.71
N PRO A 37 11.73 3.34 2.17
CA PRO A 37 12.33 3.22 3.49
C PRO A 37 11.29 3.42 4.60
N ALA A 38 11.55 2.84 5.78
CA ALA A 38 10.63 2.93 6.90
C ALA A 38 10.50 4.38 7.41
N PRO A 39 9.28 4.91 7.64
CA PRO A 39 9.11 6.30 8.07
C PRO A 39 9.54 6.55 9.51
N CYS A 40 9.73 5.50 10.31
CA CYS A 40 10.17 5.59 11.70
C CYS A 40 11.33 4.63 11.96
N ALA A 41 12.18 4.98 12.93
CA ALA A 41 13.15 4.08 13.53
C ALA A 41 12.46 3.01 14.40
N PRO A 42 13.17 1.93 14.80
CA PRO A 42 12.58 0.85 15.60
C PRO A 42 11.97 1.28 16.95
N ASP A 43 12.42 2.41 17.50
CA ASP A 43 11.90 3.03 18.72
C ASP A 43 10.64 3.89 18.49
N GLY A 44 10.17 3.99 17.24
CA GLY A 44 9.03 4.81 16.83
C GLY A 44 9.38 6.25 16.48
N THR A 45 10.64 6.67 16.62
CA THR A 45 11.06 8.04 16.29
C THR A 45 10.91 8.29 14.78
N PRO A 46 10.18 9.33 14.34
CA PRO A 46 10.03 9.65 12.92
C PRO A 46 11.38 9.97 12.25
N ILE A 47 11.57 9.45 11.03
CA ILE A 47 12.71 9.76 10.17
C ILE A 47 12.22 10.69 9.06
N GLU A 48 12.42 11.99 9.26
CA GLU A 48 11.88 13.03 8.36
C GLU A 48 12.26 12.84 6.89
N GLU A 49 13.48 12.37 6.62
CA GLU A 49 13.96 12.11 5.26
C GLU A 49 13.12 11.02 4.56
N ASN A 50 12.86 9.92 5.25
CA ASN A 50 12.07 8.81 4.72
C ASN A 50 10.62 9.24 4.48
N ILE A 51 10.07 10.04 5.40
CA ILE A 51 8.73 10.62 5.26
C ILE A 51 8.65 11.49 4.01
N LYS A 52 9.63 12.38 3.77
CA LYS A 52 9.67 13.23 2.57
C LYS A 52 9.71 12.41 1.28
N ILE A 53 10.47 11.31 1.25
CA ILE A 53 10.52 10.38 0.10
C ILE A 53 9.12 9.79 -0.16
N MET A 54 8.45 9.32 0.88
CA MET A 54 7.10 8.76 0.77
C MET A 54 6.06 9.80 0.34
N GLU A 55 6.10 11.00 0.92
CA GLU A 55 5.20 12.10 0.55
C GLU A 55 5.33 12.47 -0.93
N GLN A 56 6.57 12.58 -1.41
CA GLN A 56 6.84 12.91 -2.81
C GLN A 56 6.28 11.83 -3.74
N ALA A 57 6.52 10.54 -3.42
CA ALA A 57 5.99 9.43 -4.20
C ALA A 57 4.45 9.40 -4.24
N ILE A 58 3.79 9.75 -3.14
CA ILE A 58 2.32 9.87 -3.08
C ILE A 58 1.84 11.00 -3.99
N ARG A 59 2.48 12.19 -3.91
CA ARG A 59 2.14 13.34 -4.77
C ARG A 59 2.29 13.03 -6.25
N GLU A 60 3.40 12.40 -6.64
CA GLU A 60 3.66 11.98 -8.02
C GLU A 60 2.59 11.01 -8.51
N ARG A 61 2.17 10.07 -7.67
CA ARG A 61 1.13 9.09 -8.02
C ARG A 61 -0.25 9.74 -8.19
N ILE A 62 -0.60 10.70 -7.35
CA ILE A 62 -1.84 11.47 -7.49
C ILE A 62 -1.80 12.27 -8.80
N ALA A 63 -0.73 13.01 -9.05
CA ALA A 63 -0.57 13.80 -10.28
C ALA A 63 -0.63 12.93 -11.55
N ALA A 64 -0.06 11.72 -11.51
CA ALA A 64 -0.13 10.76 -12.63
C ALA A 64 -1.53 10.20 -12.87
N GLN A 65 -2.43 10.26 -11.88
CA GLN A 65 -3.83 9.86 -12.02
C GLN A 65 -4.71 11.01 -12.50
N GLU A 66 -4.43 12.26 -12.11
CA GLU A 66 -5.16 13.44 -12.55
C GLU A 66 -4.88 13.81 -14.01
N ASN A 67 -3.67 13.54 -14.50
CA ASN A 67 -3.26 13.78 -15.88
C ASN A 67 -3.68 12.65 -16.86
N ARG A 68 -4.59 11.77 -16.46
CA ARG A 68 -4.94 10.52 -17.16
C ARG A 68 -6.42 10.45 -17.50
#